data_AF-A0A5M3XIX7-F1
#
_entry.id   AF-A0A5M3XIX7-F1
#
_cell.length_a   1.000
_cell.length_b   1.000
_cell.length_c   1.000
_cell.angle_alpha   90.00
_cell.angle_beta   90.00
_cell.angle_gamma   90.00
#
_symmetry.space_group_name_H-M   'P 1'
#
loop_
_entity.id
_entity.type
_entity.pdbx_description
1 polymer ?
#
loop_
_entity_poly.entity_id
_entity_poly.type
_entity_poly.pdbx_seq_one_letter_code
_entity_poly.pdbx_strand_id
1 'polypeptide(L)' 'MLGDLSARRGRVSDSTVRAGTVVITATVPLAGLFGYATRLRSRTQGRGAFTTRPAGYAPAAPAAPSIAR' A
#
# COMPACT_ATOMS: atom_id res chain seq x y z
N MET A 1 -4.61 1.95 8.25
CA MET A 1 -3.44 2.05 7.35
C MET A 1 -2.79 0.68 7.12
N LEU A 2 -2.34 0.01 8.18
CA LEU A 2 -1.68 -1.31 8.10
C LEU A 2 -2.56 -2.38 7.41
N GLY A 3 -3.83 -2.51 7.79
CA GLY A 3 -4.76 -3.45 7.15
C GLY A 3 -5.07 -3.15 5.67
N ASP A 4 -4.94 -1.89 5.22
CA ASP A 4 -5.10 -1.55 3.80
C ASP A 4 -3.88 -1.98 2.98
N LEU A 5 -2.68 -1.89 3.55
CA LEU A 5 -1.47 -2.42 2.92
C LEU A 5 -1.56 -3.94 2.78
N SER A 6 -2.03 -4.64 3.83
CA SER A 6 -2.28 -6.08 3.77
C SER A 6 -3.30 -6.45 2.70
N ALA A 7 -4.42 -5.71 2.60
CA ALA A 7 -5.44 -5.93 1.56
C ALA A 7 -4.91 -5.75 0.13
N ARG A 8 -3.86 -4.94 -0.04
CA ARG A 8 -3.20 -4.70 -1.34
C ARG A 8 -2.07 -5.67 -1.65
N ARG A 9 -1.95 -6.76 -0.87
CA ARG A 9 -0.81 -7.69 -0.94
C ARG A 9 0.53 -6.97 -0.70
N GLY A 10 0.50 -5.91 0.09
CA GLY A 10 1.68 -5.18 0.53
C GLY A 10 2.40 -5.92 1.64
N ARG A 11 3.72 -6.03 1.54
CA ARG A 11 4.59 -6.50 2.62
C ARG A 11 5.16 -5.30 3.35
N VAL A 12 4.78 -5.14 4.62
CA VAL A 12 5.34 -4.10 5.48
C VAL A 12 6.73 -4.53 5.91
N SER A 13 7.72 -3.70 5.61
CA SER A 13 9.11 -3.91 5.99
C SER A 13 9.44 -3.22 7.32
N ASP A 14 8.84 -2.05 7.55
CA ASP A 14 9.10 -1.24 8.74
C ASP A 14 7.89 -0.38 9.10
N SER A 15 7.71 -0.12 10.39
CA SER A 15 6.72 0.84 10.90
C SER A 15 7.31 1.59 12.08
N THR A 16 7.49 2.90 11.92
CA THR A 16 8.07 3.76 12.94
C THR A 16 7.12 4.91 13.28
N VAL A 17 7.10 5.30 14.56
CA VAL A 17 6.31 6.44 15.03
C VAL A 17 7.29 7.57 15.33
N ARG A 18 7.12 8.70 14.66
CA ARG A 18 7.95 9.90 14.84
C ARG A 18 7.08 11.11 15.08
N ALA A 19 7.24 11.75 16.25
CA ALA A 19 6.57 13.01 16.59
C ALA A 19 5.05 13.01 16.29
N GLY A 20 4.34 11.94 16.67
CA GLY A 20 2.89 11.80 16.44
C GLY A 20 2.49 11.39 15.01
N THR A 21 3.46 11.20 14.10
CA THR A 21 3.22 10.69 12.75
C THR A 21 3.70 9.24 12.64
N VAL A 22 2.88 8.38 12.03
CA VAL A 22 3.27 7.00 11.74
C VAL A 22 3.81 6.92 10.31
N VAL A 23 5.06 6.50 10.18
CA VAL A 23 5.72 6.24 8.90
C VAL A 23 5.75 4.73 8.68
N ILE A 24 5.22 4.28 7.56
CA ILE A 24 5.16 2.85 7.20
C ILE A 24 5.92 2.65 5.90
N THR A 25 6.90 1.75 5.93
CA THR A 25 7.64 1.31 4.75
C THR A 25 7.09 -0.04 4.33
N ALA A 26 6.59 -0.13 3.10
CA ALA A 26 6.04 -1.37 2.57
C ALA A 26 6.33 -1.51 1.09
N THR A 27 6.53 -2.75 0.65
CA THR A 27 6.59 -3.11 -0.76
C THR A 27 5.21 -3.55 -1.21
N VAL A 28 4.64 -2.87 -2.20
CA VAL A 28 3.29 -3.15 -2.72
C VAL A 28 3.37 -3.34 -4.23
N PRO A 29 2.66 -4.31 -4.83
CA PRO A 29 2.56 -4.42 -6.27
C PRO A 29 2.07 -3.10 -6.88
N LEU A 30 2.64 -2.69 -8.02
CA LEU A 30 2.28 -1.43 -8.69
C LEU A 30 0.78 -1.35 -9.00
N ALA A 31 0.16 -2.48 -9.38
CA ALA A 31 -1.29 -2.58 -9.60
C ALA A 31 -2.12 -2.16 -8.38
N GLY A 32 -1.59 -2.38 -7.17
CA GLY A 32 -2.20 -1.97 -5.91
C GLY A 32 -1.98 -0.49 -5.55
N LEU A 33 -1.20 0.28 -6.32
CA LEU A 33 -0.96 1.70 -6.06
C LEU A 33 -1.84 2.62 -6.91
N PHE A 34 -2.49 2.11 -7.96
CA PHE A 34 -3.45 2.88 -8.74
C PHE A 34 -4.59 3.41 -7.84
N GLY A 35 -4.81 4.73 -7.87
CA GLY A 35 -5.80 5.41 -7.04
C GLY A 35 -5.52 5.39 -5.53
N TYR A 36 -4.30 5.00 -5.10
CA TYR A 36 -3.96 4.92 -3.68
C TYR A 36 -3.96 6.29 -3.00
N ALA A 37 -3.49 7.34 -3.69
CA ALA A 37 -3.44 8.72 -3.17
C ALA A 37 -4.77 9.18 -2.58
N THR A 38 -5.86 9.00 -3.34
CA THR A 38 -7.21 9.40 -2.93
C THR A 38 -7.70 8.60 -1.72
N ARG A 39 -7.49 7.28 -1.71
CA ARG A 39 -7.88 6.43 -0.58
C ARG A 39 -7.07 6.74 0.67
N LEU A 40 -5.78 7.06 0.53
CA LEU A 40 -4.93 7.46 1.64
C LEU A 40 -5.42 8.76 2.28
N ARG A 41 -5.69 9.78 1.46
CA ARG A 41 -6.24 11.07 1.94
C ARG A 41 -7.56 10.85 2.66
N SER A 42 -8.49 10.06 2.10
CA SER A 42 -9.76 9.72 2.76
C SER A 42 -9.56 9.08 4.15
N ARG A 43 -8.64 8.11 4.28
CA ARG A 43 -8.39 7.42 5.56
C ARG A 43 -7.62 8.21 6.60
N THR A 44 -6.88 9.24 6.17
CA THR A 44 -6.05 10.07 7.06
C THR A 44 -6.65 11.46 7.28
N GLN A 45 -7.93 11.63 6.96
CA GLN A 45 -8.61 12.94 7.00
C GLN A 45 -7.81 14.04 6.28
N GLY A 46 -7.20 13.67 5.16
CA GLY A 46 -6.40 14.56 4.32
C GLY A 46 -4.96 14.78 4.77
N ARG A 47 -4.51 14.24 5.91
CA ARG A 47 -3.16 14.52 6.47
C ARG A 47 -2.06 13.60 5.96
N GLY A 48 -2.40 12.45 5.41
CA GLY A 48 -1.44 11.45 4.95
C GLY A 48 -0.85 11.78 3.58
N ALA A 49 0.45 11.51 3.45
CA ALA A 49 1.18 11.53 2.19
C ALA A 49 1.89 10.18 2.00
N PHE A 50 2.17 9.82 0.75
CA PHE A 50 2.98 8.65 0.42
C PHE A 50 3.95 9.01 -0.70
N THR A 51 5.08 8.33 -0.71
CA THR A 51 6.05 8.37 -1.80
C THR A 51 6.32 6.94 -2.24
N THR A 52 6.65 6.76 -3.52
CA THR A 52 6.92 5.43 -4.08
C THR A 52 8.18 5.49 -4.90
N ARG A 53 8.96 4.40 -4.85
CA ARG A 53 10.11 4.18 -5.72
C ARG A 53 10.02 2.75 -6.27
N PRO A 54 10.48 2.51 -7.51
CA PRO A 54 10.60 1.15 -8.03
C PRO A 54 11.54 0.34 -7.12
N ALA A 55 11.04 -0.76 -6.55
CA ALA A 55 11.83 -1.65 -5.71
C ALA A 55 12.49 -2.80 -6.50
N GLY A 56 12.00 -3.06 -7.72
CA GLY A 56 12.44 -4.15 -8.59
C GLY A 56 11.27 -4.87 -9.23
N TYR A 57 11.58 -5.88 -10.03
CA TYR A 57 10.59 -6.77 -10.63
C TYR A 57 10.42 -8.01 -9.75
N ALA A 58 9.17 -8.41 -9.58
CA ALA A 58 8.81 -9.67 -8.96
C ALA A 58 7.85 -10.40 -9.89
N PRO A 59 7.80 -11.75 -9.84
CA PRO A 59 6.77 -12.50 -10.53
C PRO A 59 5.40 -11.92 -10.19
N ALA A 60 4.58 -11.66 -11.21
CA ALA A 60 3.22 -11.24 -10.99
C ALA A 60 2.53 -12.30 -10.12
N ALA A 61 1.95 -11.88 -9.00
CA ALA A 61 1.12 -12.80 -8.22
C ALA A 61 0.03 -13.34 -9.16
N PRO A 62 -0.24 -14.66 -9.15
CA PRO A 62 -1.24 -15.24 -10.04
C PRO A 62 -2.54 -14.44 -9.90
N ALA A 63 -3.16 -14.14 -11.04
CA ALA A 63 -4.47 -13.51 -11.06
C ALA A 63 -5.37 -14.37 -10.16
N ALA A 64 -5.92 -13.76 -9.10
CA ALA A 64 -6.89 -14.47 -8.27
C ALA A 64 -7.99 -14.98 -9.21
N PRO A 65 -8.38 -16.27 -9.14
CA PRO A 65 -9.33 -16.82 -10.08
C PRO A 65 -10.57 -15.94 -10.08
N SER A 66 -10.86 -15.37 -11.24
CA SER A 66 -12.11 -14.72 -11.55
C SER A 66 -13.19 -15.77 -11.41
N ILE A 67 -13.76 -15.93 -10.20
CA ILE A 67 -14.99 -16.69 -10.00
C ILE A 67 -16.08 -15.93 -10.76
N ALA A 68 -16.28 -16.36 -12.00
CA ALA A 68 -17.42 -15.99 -12.82
C ALA A 68 -18.69 -16.33 -12.04
N ARG A 69 -19.56 -15.35 -11.88
CA ARG A 69 -20.95 -15.54 -11.49
C ARG A 69 -21.82 -15.09 -12.66
#